data_AF-A0A371IXK0-F1
#
_entry.id   AF-A0A371IXK0-F1
#
_cell.length_a   1.000
_cell.length_b   1.000
_cell.length_c   1.000
_cell.angle_alpha   90.00
_cell.angle_beta   90.00
_cell.angle_gamma   90.00
#
_symmetry.space_group_name_H-M   'P 1'
#
loop_
_entity.id
_entity.type
_entity.pdbx_description
1 polymer ?
#
loop_
_entity_poly.entity_id
_entity_poly.type
_entity_poly.pdbx_seq_one_letter_code
_entity_poly.pdbx_strand_id
1 'polypeptide(L)'
;MGKYAKVVVRSSTIHTDNLFTYQIPDFLTEELELGHRILVPFGRGNKPTEAFVFEITESIEENIKTKEIVDVLDEDPIFRAEDLELVYWMKNRYLSTYIDCINLIYPKGYKLNNYKVASLGSEFENLNDLDQKMKINDLNNLEAEVINCIIDSKGKIKVDKLKGIPNINNLLNRMQKKQLINLSWEYKNHKNEKKICYVSLSIESDKIDDYLADNKISLGSKQKEIIKFLKNNDNVEINDLLELLDASKQSITSLHKKKLIVLELKDYYRNPESIYKTNSKDIVLNVEQQEAINKITSDMFDENKKTYMIHGVTGSGKTEVYMEIIDYALKQGLDSIV
;
A
#
# COMPACT_ATOMS: atom_id res chain seq x y z
N MET A 1 -13.30 19.23 -23.08
CA MET A 1 -11.99 19.91 -23.00
C MET A 1 -11.08 18.97 -22.25
N GLY A 2 -9.91 18.60 -22.78
CA GLY A 2 -9.08 17.56 -22.16
C GLY A 2 -8.46 18.06 -20.86
N LYS A 3 -8.48 17.26 -19.80
CA LYS A 3 -7.70 17.50 -18.58
C LYS A 3 -6.40 16.70 -18.61
N TYR A 4 -5.34 17.27 -18.07
CA TYR A 4 -4.00 16.69 -18.08
C TYR A 4 -3.37 16.77 -16.69
N ALA A 5 -2.56 15.77 -16.35
CA ALA A 5 -1.75 15.75 -15.15
C ALA A 5 -0.26 15.84 -15.53
N LYS A 6 0.49 16.69 -14.83
CA LYS A 6 1.95 16.66 -14.84
C LYS A 6 2.43 15.85 -13.65
N VAL A 7 3.25 14.84 -13.94
CA VAL A 7 3.58 13.81 -12.96
C VAL A 7 5.07 13.53 -12.92
N VAL A 8 5.58 13.24 -11.72
CA VAL A 8 6.92 12.68 -11.54
C VAL A 8 6.81 11.17 -11.65
N VAL A 9 7.43 10.58 -12.67
CA VAL A 9 7.47 9.12 -12.83
C VAL A 9 8.54 8.53 -11.91
N ARG A 10 8.20 7.48 -11.16
CA ARG A 10 9.14 6.75 -10.30
C ARG A 10 10.18 6.01 -11.14
N SER A 11 11.29 6.69 -11.38
CA SER A 11 12.44 6.19 -12.12
C SER A 11 13.72 6.51 -11.35
N SER A 12 14.69 5.59 -11.39
CA SER A 12 15.98 5.74 -10.70
C SER A 12 17.04 6.47 -11.52
N THR A 13 16.65 7.09 -12.66
CA THR A 13 17.61 7.72 -13.58
C THR A 13 17.43 9.23 -13.60
N ILE A 14 18.53 9.97 -13.52
CA ILE A 14 18.52 11.44 -13.56
C ILE A 14 17.99 11.99 -14.89
N HIS A 15 18.14 11.25 -15.98
CA HIS A 15 17.61 11.64 -17.30
C HIS A 15 16.08 11.71 -17.36
N THR A 16 15.40 11.12 -16.38
CA THR A 16 13.95 11.10 -16.26
C THR A 16 13.46 11.98 -15.11
N ASP A 17 14.32 12.86 -14.56
CA ASP A 17 13.99 13.76 -13.45
C ASP A 17 13.23 15.01 -13.94
N ASN A 18 12.08 14.81 -14.56
CA ASN A 18 11.23 15.87 -15.10
C ASN A 18 9.76 15.54 -14.87
N LEU A 19 8.91 16.56 -15.00
CA LEU A 19 7.47 16.38 -15.05
C LEU A 19 7.06 15.86 -16.44
N PHE A 20 6.38 14.73 -16.47
CA PHE A 20 5.79 14.17 -17.68
C PHE A 20 4.30 14.49 -17.73
N THR A 21 3.79 14.83 -18.90
CA THR A 21 2.37 15.17 -19.09
C THR A 21 1.60 13.95 -19.57
N TYR A 22 0.52 13.60 -18.86
CA TYR A 22 -0.43 12.55 -19.23
C TYR A 22 -1.84 13.13 -19.33
N GLN A 23 -2.64 12.55 -20.21
CA GLN A 23 -4.06 12.85 -20.29
C GLN A 23 -4.81 12.12 -19.17
N ILE A 24 -5.72 12.84 -18.52
CA ILE A 24 -6.62 12.29 -17.51
C ILE A 24 -7.84 11.72 -18.26
N PRO A 25 -8.10 10.40 -18.18
CA PRO A 25 -9.31 9.81 -18.74
C PRO A 25 -10.57 10.37 -18.08
N ASP A 26 -11.68 10.43 -18.83
CA ASP A 26 -12.95 10.96 -18.32
C ASP A 26 -13.38 10.28 -17.01
N PHE A 27 -13.16 8.97 -16.88
CA PHE A 27 -13.53 8.19 -15.69
C PHE A 27 -12.68 8.49 -14.44
N LEU A 28 -11.52 9.14 -14.57
CA LEU A 28 -10.67 9.54 -13.43
C LEU A 28 -10.78 11.03 -13.11
N THR A 29 -11.63 11.77 -13.84
CA THR A 29 -11.66 13.23 -13.75
C THR A 29 -12.16 13.75 -12.40
N GLU A 30 -13.01 12.99 -11.72
CA GLU A 30 -13.56 13.34 -10.41
C GLU A 30 -12.73 12.77 -9.25
N GLU A 31 -11.98 11.69 -9.48
CA GLU A 31 -11.19 11.01 -8.45
C GLU A 31 -9.76 11.57 -8.33
N LEU A 32 -9.19 12.09 -9.43
CA LEU A 32 -7.79 12.46 -9.47
C LEU A 32 -7.52 13.87 -8.94
N GLU A 33 -6.71 13.96 -7.89
CA GLU A 33 -6.25 15.22 -7.29
C GLU A 33 -4.71 15.34 -7.23
N LEU A 34 -4.21 16.51 -6.84
CA LEU A 34 -2.78 16.72 -6.56
C LEU A 34 -2.30 15.76 -5.46
N GLY A 35 -1.05 15.30 -5.57
CA GLY A 35 -0.46 14.40 -4.58
C GLY A 35 -0.90 12.94 -4.70
N HIS A 36 -1.87 12.63 -5.58
CA HIS A 36 -2.21 11.25 -5.89
C HIS A 36 -1.03 10.48 -6.46
N ARG A 37 -1.01 9.21 -6.11
CA ARG A 37 -0.15 8.21 -6.71
C ARG A 37 -0.94 7.46 -7.78
N ILE A 38 -0.38 7.41 -8.97
CA ILE A 38 -1.06 6.87 -10.16
C ILE A 38 -0.19 5.86 -10.90
N LEU A 39 -0.83 5.11 -11.78
CA LEU A 39 -0.19 4.20 -12.71
C LEU A 39 -0.16 4.79 -14.12
N VAL A 40 1.02 4.88 -14.73
CA VAL A 40 1.18 5.43 -16.09
C VAL A 40 2.06 4.55 -16.99
N PRO A 41 1.83 4.52 -18.32
CA PRO A 41 2.66 3.77 -19.25
C PRO A 41 3.97 4.52 -19.60
N PHE A 42 5.09 4.11 -19.03
CA PHE A 42 6.37 4.79 -19.20
C PHE A 42 7.33 4.12 -20.19
N GLY A 43 8.10 4.94 -20.92
CA GLY A 43 9.09 4.51 -21.90
C GLY A 43 8.52 3.88 -23.18
N ARG A 44 9.41 3.31 -24.01
CA ARG A 44 9.04 2.68 -25.30
C ARG A 44 8.24 1.39 -25.14
N GLY A 45 8.44 0.67 -24.03
CA GLY A 45 7.75 -0.58 -23.74
C GLY A 45 6.43 -0.44 -22.99
N ASN A 46 5.94 0.80 -22.80
CA ASN A 46 4.73 1.11 -22.04
C ASN A 46 4.69 0.39 -20.68
N LYS A 47 5.82 0.37 -19.96
CA LYS A 47 5.88 -0.30 -18.66
C LYS A 47 4.97 0.47 -17.69
N PRO A 48 3.94 -0.17 -17.10
CA PRO A 48 3.13 0.47 -16.07
C PRO A 48 4.02 0.84 -14.90
N THR A 49 4.16 2.13 -14.66
CA THR A 49 5.12 2.69 -13.70
C THR A 49 4.36 3.62 -12.78
N GLU A 50 4.67 3.54 -11.50
CA GLU A 50 4.13 4.43 -10.49
C GLU A 50 4.59 5.87 -10.76
N ALA A 51 3.69 6.83 -10.61
CA ALA A 51 3.99 8.25 -10.72
C ALA A 51 3.18 9.05 -9.68
N PHE A 52 3.59 10.30 -9.45
CA PHE A 52 2.99 11.20 -8.48
C PHE A 52 2.48 12.45 -9.17
N VAL A 53 1.24 12.85 -8.91
CA VAL A 53 0.61 14.03 -9.51
C VAL A 53 1.13 15.29 -8.82
N PHE A 54 1.77 16.17 -9.60
CA PHE A 54 2.31 17.45 -9.13
C PHE A 54 1.49 18.64 -9.60
N GLU A 55 0.90 18.56 -10.80
CA GLU A 55 0.04 19.62 -11.33
C GLU A 55 -1.11 19.00 -12.13
N ILE A 56 -2.27 19.67 -12.14
CA ILE A 56 -3.40 19.37 -13.02
C ILE A 56 -3.68 20.63 -13.85
N THR A 57 -3.86 20.46 -15.15
CA THR A 57 -4.05 21.56 -16.12
C THR A 57 -5.08 21.19 -17.18
N GLU A 58 -5.79 22.20 -17.70
CA GLU A 58 -6.73 22.06 -18.83
C GLU A 58 -6.09 22.37 -20.19
N SER A 59 -4.85 22.87 -20.17
CA SER A 59 -4.11 23.26 -21.37
C SER A 59 -2.68 22.73 -21.34
N ILE A 60 -2.20 22.27 -22.49
CA ILE A 60 -0.83 21.83 -22.72
C ILE A 60 -0.27 22.54 -23.96
N GLU A 61 1.06 22.54 -24.10
CA GLU A 61 1.72 23.11 -25.27
C GLU A 61 1.27 22.41 -26.56
N GLU A 62 1.17 23.16 -27.66
CA GLU A 62 0.76 22.62 -28.96
C GLU A 62 1.73 21.52 -29.42
N ASN A 63 1.16 20.39 -29.89
CA ASN A 63 1.87 19.21 -30.44
C ASN A 63 2.48 18.22 -29.44
N ILE A 64 2.19 18.31 -28.14
CA ILE A 64 2.59 17.24 -27.21
C ILE A 64 1.70 16.00 -27.43
N LYS A 65 2.32 14.87 -27.79
CA LYS A 65 1.65 13.57 -27.78
C LYS A 65 1.59 13.03 -26.36
N THR A 66 0.39 12.95 -25.80
CA THR A 66 0.16 12.40 -24.47
C THR A 66 -0.22 10.93 -24.54
N LYS A 67 0.10 10.20 -23.47
CA LYS A 67 -0.53 8.92 -23.15
C LYS A 67 -1.54 9.16 -22.03
N GLU A 68 -2.43 8.20 -21.81
CA GLU A 68 -3.42 8.26 -20.74
C GLU A 68 -2.89 7.68 -19.42
N ILE A 69 -3.41 8.20 -18.32
CA ILE A 69 -3.28 7.58 -16.99
C ILE A 69 -4.03 6.25 -17.00
N VAL A 70 -3.42 5.22 -16.42
CA VAL A 70 -4.02 3.87 -16.37
C VAL A 70 -4.98 3.74 -15.21
N ASP A 71 -4.57 4.20 -14.02
CA ASP A 71 -5.30 4.00 -12.77
C ASP A 71 -4.80 4.94 -11.66
N VAL A 72 -5.63 5.13 -10.63
CA VAL A 72 -5.26 5.76 -9.35
C VAL A 72 -4.98 4.65 -8.33
N LEU A 73 -3.86 4.72 -7.63
CA LEU A 73 -3.39 3.61 -6.79
C LEU A 73 -3.89 3.66 -5.34
N ASP A 74 -4.35 4.82 -4.88
CA ASP A 74 -4.83 5.10 -3.52
C ASP A 74 -6.19 5.81 -3.59
N GLU A 75 -7.00 5.67 -2.54
CA GLU A 75 -8.32 6.32 -2.44
C GLU A 75 -8.20 7.82 -2.20
N ASP A 76 -7.21 8.23 -1.38
CA ASP A 76 -6.90 9.62 -1.08
C ASP A 76 -5.48 9.99 -1.56
N PRO A 77 -5.18 11.29 -1.78
CA PRO A 77 -3.84 11.76 -2.02
C PRO A 77 -2.88 11.34 -0.89
N ILE A 78 -1.74 10.76 -1.28
CA ILE A 78 -0.69 10.41 -0.32
C ILE A 78 0.18 11.59 0.09
N PHE A 79 0.14 12.67 -0.69
CA PHE A 79 0.89 13.91 -0.46
C PHE A 79 -0.07 15.08 -0.38
N ARG A 80 0.16 15.96 0.59
CA ARG A 80 -0.49 17.26 0.66
C ARG A 80 0.21 18.23 -0.29
N ALA A 81 -0.41 19.38 -0.56
CA ALA A 81 0.19 20.42 -1.39
C ALA A 81 1.55 20.88 -0.82
N GLU A 82 1.64 21.03 0.50
CA GLU A 82 2.86 21.44 1.20
C GLU A 82 3.98 20.40 1.07
N ASP A 83 3.64 19.12 0.96
CA ASP A 83 4.63 18.06 0.73
C ASP A 83 5.24 18.19 -0.67
N LEU A 84 4.40 18.48 -1.68
CA LEU A 84 4.85 18.70 -3.05
C LEU A 84 5.74 19.96 -3.16
N GLU A 85 5.36 21.03 -2.47
CA GLU A 85 6.19 22.24 -2.34
C GLU A 85 7.52 21.95 -1.67
N LEU A 86 7.52 21.17 -0.58
CA LEU A 86 8.73 20.75 0.12
C LEU A 86 9.63 19.91 -0.79
N VAL A 87 9.05 18.99 -1.58
CA VAL A 87 9.79 18.21 -2.58
C VAL A 87 10.45 19.13 -3.61
N TYR A 88 9.70 20.09 -4.15
CA TYR A 88 10.24 21.05 -5.12
C TYR A 88 11.36 21.91 -4.51
N TRP A 89 11.18 22.39 -3.28
CA TRP A 89 12.19 23.13 -2.55
C TRP A 89 13.45 22.30 -2.30
N MET A 90 13.32 21.07 -1.80
CA MET A 90 14.46 20.17 -1.54
C MET A 90 15.23 19.88 -2.82
N LYS A 91 14.52 19.54 -3.90
CA LYS A 91 15.11 19.27 -5.21
C LYS A 91 16.01 20.42 -5.66
N ASN A 92 15.50 21.65 -5.62
CA ASN A 92 16.24 22.83 -6.09
C ASN A 92 17.35 23.23 -5.11
N ARG A 93 17.09 23.14 -3.80
CA ARG A 93 18.03 23.55 -2.76
C ARG A 93 19.25 22.64 -2.67
N TYR A 94 19.05 21.34 -2.88
CA TYR A 94 20.07 20.30 -2.72
C TYR A 94 20.49 19.64 -4.04
N LEU A 95 20.02 20.14 -5.18
CA LEU A 95 20.31 19.58 -6.52
C LEU A 95 20.05 18.07 -6.60
N SER A 96 18.97 17.64 -5.94
CA SER A 96 18.54 16.24 -5.84
C SER A 96 17.53 15.91 -6.95
N THR A 97 17.16 14.63 -7.12
CA THR A 97 16.02 14.30 -8.00
C THR A 97 14.70 14.41 -7.24
N TYR A 98 13.58 14.59 -7.95
CA TYR A 98 12.24 14.52 -7.36
C TYR A 98 12.05 13.21 -6.59
N ILE A 99 12.53 12.09 -7.14
CA ILE A 99 12.37 10.77 -6.53
C ILE A 99 13.20 10.62 -5.24
N ASP A 100 14.40 11.22 -5.17
CA ASP A 100 15.18 11.22 -3.92
C ASP A 100 14.43 11.97 -2.81
N CYS A 101 13.89 13.15 -3.13
CA CYS A 101 13.09 13.95 -2.20
C CYS A 101 11.80 13.24 -1.78
N ILE A 102 11.07 12.65 -2.74
CA ILE A 102 9.85 11.87 -2.48
C ILE A 102 10.16 10.69 -1.56
N ASN A 103 11.28 9.98 -1.75
CA ASN A 103 11.64 8.83 -0.90
C ASN A 103 11.93 9.17 0.57
N LEU A 104 12.15 10.46 0.90
CA LEU A 104 12.33 10.92 2.28
C LEU A 104 10.99 11.10 3.01
N ILE A 105 9.94 11.45 2.27
CA ILE A 105 8.58 11.66 2.80
C ILE A 105 7.76 10.36 2.70
N TYR A 106 7.97 9.61 1.61
CA TYR A 106 7.20 8.44 1.24
C TYR A 106 7.57 7.17 2.01
N PRO A 107 6.62 6.48 2.67
CA PRO A 107 6.91 5.24 3.39
C PRO A 107 7.34 4.12 2.43
N LYS A 108 8.45 3.44 2.75
CA LYS A 108 9.05 2.41 1.88
C LYS A 108 8.15 1.21 1.56
N GLY A 109 7.09 0.97 2.34
CA GLY A 109 6.15 -0.15 2.18
C GLY A 109 5.21 -0.02 0.97
N TYR A 110 5.08 1.18 0.41
CA TYR A 110 4.09 1.48 -0.62
C TYR A 110 4.63 1.26 -2.04
N LYS A 111 5.62 0.38 -2.26
CA LYS A 111 6.16 0.20 -3.62
C LYS A 111 5.24 -0.68 -4.46
N LEU A 112 4.78 -0.17 -5.61
CA LEU A 112 4.10 -0.98 -6.60
C LEU A 112 5.02 -2.08 -7.14
N ASN A 113 4.62 -3.34 -6.97
CA ASN A 113 5.28 -4.49 -7.55
C ASN A 113 4.64 -4.85 -8.89
N ASN A 114 5.22 -4.35 -9.98
CA ASN A 114 4.89 -4.77 -11.35
C ASN A 114 5.78 -5.94 -11.80
N TYR A 115 5.25 -6.82 -12.63
CA TYR A 115 5.98 -7.90 -13.26
C TYR A 115 5.41 -8.20 -14.65
N LYS A 116 6.28 -8.66 -15.55
CA LYS A 116 5.88 -9.04 -16.90
C LYS A 116 5.37 -10.48 -16.90
N VAL A 117 4.28 -10.73 -17.61
CA VAL A 117 3.66 -12.05 -17.76
C VAL A 117 3.59 -12.44 -19.23
N ALA A 118 3.75 -13.73 -19.50
CA ALA A 118 3.49 -14.35 -20.78
C ALA A 118 2.25 -15.24 -20.64
N SER A 119 1.28 -15.07 -21.53
CA SER A 119 0.12 -15.95 -21.68
C SER A 119 0.07 -16.53 -23.09
N LEU A 120 -0.79 -17.53 -23.30
CA LEU A 120 -1.04 -18.07 -24.63
C LEU A 120 -1.56 -16.96 -25.55
N GLY A 121 -1.08 -16.97 -26.80
CA GLY A 121 -1.55 -16.08 -27.85
C GLY A 121 -2.74 -16.68 -28.58
N SER A 122 -3.30 -15.93 -29.53
CA SER A 122 -4.47 -16.35 -30.34
C SER A 122 -4.24 -17.65 -31.11
N GLU A 123 -2.99 -17.99 -31.42
CA GLU A 123 -2.63 -19.26 -32.08
C GLU A 123 -2.88 -20.49 -31.18
N PHE A 124 -3.02 -20.31 -29.87
CA PHE A 124 -3.25 -21.39 -28.89
C PHE A 124 -4.53 -21.21 -28.07
N GLU A 125 -5.00 -19.98 -27.87
CA GLU A 125 -6.29 -19.69 -27.27
C GLU A 125 -7.39 -20.37 -28.11
N ASN A 126 -8.08 -21.35 -27.52
CA ASN A 126 -9.18 -22.15 -28.10
C ASN A 126 -8.79 -23.43 -28.87
N LEU A 127 -7.52 -23.85 -28.88
CA LEU A 127 -7.17 -25.18 -29.35
C LEU A 127 -7.47 -26.23 -28.28
N ASN A 128 -7.96 -27.41 -28.70
CA ASN A 128 -8.07 -28.58 -27.81
C ASN A 128 -6.67 -29.17 -27.50
N ASP A 129 -6.60 -30.07 -26.51
CA ASP A 129 -5.33 -30.64 -26.04
C ASP A 129 -4.53 -31.37 -27.15
N LEU A 130 -5.20 -31.94 -28.15
CA LEU A 130 -4.55 -32.65 -29.27
C LEU A 130 -3.95 -31.66 -30.27
N ASP A 131 -4.70 -30.63 -30.64
CA ASP A 131 -4.27 -29.59 -31.58
C ASP A 131 -3.13 -28.75 -30.99
N GLN A 132 -3.17 -28.48 -29.68
CA GLN A 132 -2.06 -27.83 -28.98
C GLN A 132 -0.78 -28.66 -29.09
N LYS A 133 -0.85 -29.98 -28.84
CA LYS A 133 0.33 -30.87 -28.93
C LYS A 133 0.90 -30.94 -30.35
N MET A 134 0.05 -31.02 -31.37
CA MET A 134 0.49 -31.00 -32.76
C MET A 134 1.23 -29.71 -33.08
N LYS A 135 0.65 -28.57 -32.70
CA LYS A 135 1.23 -27.25 -32.96
C LYS A 135 2.54 -27.01 -32.21
N ILE A 136 2.67 -27.56 -30.99
CA ILE A 136 3.92 -27.50 -30.21
C ILE A 136 5.04 -28.28 -30.91
N ASN A 137 4.74 -29.39 -31.58
CA ASN A 137 5.75 -30.18 -32.32
C ASN A 137 6.31 -29.44 -33.54
N ASP A 138 5.56 -28.48 -34.10
CA ASP A 138 6.00 -27.65 -35.22
C ASP A 138 6.88 -26.45 -34.78
N LEU A 139 7.00 -26.21 -33.47
CA LEU A 139 7.85 -25.15 -32.91
C LEU A 139 9.30 -25.63 -32.74
N ASN A 140 10.24 -24.69 -32.68
CA ASN A 140 11.58 -25.04 -32.22
C ASN A 140 11.59 -25.34 -30.72
N ASN A 141 12.60 -26.08 -30.26
CA ASN A 141 12.73 -26.58 -28.88
C ASN A 141 12.50 -25.49 -27.81
N LEU A 142 13.02 -24.28 -28.03
CA LEU A 142 12.89 -23.17 -27.08
C LEU A 142 11.49 -22.55 -27.09
N GLU A 143 10.86 -22.40 -28.26
CA GLU A 143 9.48 -21.93 -28.38
C GLU A 143 8.50 -22.94 -27.74
N ALA A 144 8.72 -24.25 -27.98
CA ALA A 144 7.96 -25.33 -27.35
C ALA A 144 8.11 -25.34 -25.83
N GLU A 145 9.34 -25.19 -25.32
CA GLU A 145 9.61 -25.12 -23.87
C GLU A 145 8.84 -23.97 -23.20
N VAL A 146 8.83 -22.78 -23.82
CA VAL A 146 8.07 -21.62 -23.31
C VAL A 146 6.56 -21.91 -23.27
N ILE A 147 5.99 -22.46 -24.34
CA ILE A 147 4.55 -22.76 -24.40
C ILE A 147 4.17 -23.81 -23.36
N ASN A 148 4.94 -24.89 -23.23
CA ASN A 148 4.72 -25.91 -22.21
C ASN A 148 4.75 -25.31 -20.80
N CYS A 149 5.72 -24.45 -20.48
CA CYS A 149 5.78 -23.76 -19.19
C CYS A 149 4.52 -22.90 -18.92
N ILE A 150 3.96 -22.26 -19.95
CA ILE A 150 2.73 -21.46 -19.84
C ILE A 150 1.52 -22.38 -19.58
N ILE A 151 1.39 -23.48 -20.32
CA ILE A 151 0.30 -24.47 -20.17
C ILE A 151 0.34 -25.10 -18.77
N ASP A 152 1.51 -25.56 -18.32
CA ASP A 152 1.72 -26.14 -16.99
C ASP A 152 1.37 -25.15 -15.86
N SER A 153 1.53 -23.85 -16.13
CA SER A 153 1.16 -22.76 -15.23
C SER A 153 -0.30 -22.32 -15.37
N LYS A 154 -1.17 -23.13 -16.00
CA LYS A 154 -2.59 -22.85 -16.26
C LYS A 154 -2.82 -21.65 -17.19
N GLY A 155 -2.03 -21.56 -18.27
CA GLY A 155 -2.23 -20.59 -19.34
C GLY A 155 -1.52 -19.26 -19.16
N LYS A 156 -0.82 -19.04 -18.04
CA LYS A 156 -0.07 -17.79 -17.78
C LYS A 156 1.11 -17.99 -16.84
N ILE A 157 2.25 -17.37 -17.15
CA ILE A 157 3.46 -17.43 -16.32
C ILE A 157 4.16 -16.08 -16.21
N LYS A 158 4.80 -15.81 -15.06
CA LYS A 158 5.70 -14.66 -14.91
C LYS A 158 6.95 -14.86 -15.76
N VAL A 159 7.35 -13.85 -16.52
CA VAL A 159 8.55 -13.89 -17.37
C VAL A 159 9.82 -14.17 -16.56
N ASP A 160 9.88 -13.74 -15.29
CA ASP A 160 11.01 -14.03 -14.41
C ASP A 160 11.26 -15.53 -14.20
N LYS A 161 10.20 -16.36 -14.25
CA LYS A 161 10.32 -17.82 -14.14
C LYS A 161 10.92 -18.46 -15.39
N LEU A 162 10.95 -17.74 -16.53
CA LEU A 162 11.50 -18.20 -17.80
C LEU A 162 12.97 -17.78 -18.01
N LYS A 163 13.60 -17.10 -17.03
CA LYS A 163 14.99 -16.61 -17.14
C LYS A 163 16.05 -17.71 -17.31
N GLY A 164 15.72 -18.96 -17.01
CA GLY A 164 16.58 -20.12 -17.29
C GLY A 164 16.76 -20.39 -18.79
N ILE A 165 15.86 -19.87 -19.64
CA ILE A 165 15.90 -20.07 -21.09
C ILE A 165 16.86 -19.04 -21.71
N PRO A 166 17.83 -19.48 -22.54
CA PRO A 166 18.77 -18.57 -23.19
C PRO A 166 18.08 -17.52 -24.07
N ASN A 167 18.54 -16.27 -23.97
CA ASN A 167 18.05 -15.15 -24.79
C ASN A 167 16.51 -14.95 -24.73
N ILE A 168 15.91 -15.24 -23.57
CA ILE A 168 14.45 -15.26 -23.37
C ILE A 168 13.74 -13.98 -23.82
N ASN A 169 14.30 -12.79 -23.58
CA ASN A 169 13.64 -11.54 -23.97
C ASN A 169 13.44 -11.40 -25.49
N ASN A 170 14.45 -11.77 -26.28
CA ASN A 170 14.34 -11.74 -27.75
C ASN A 170 13.43 -12.85 -28.26
N LEU A 171 13.49 -14.04 -27.65
CA LEU A 171 12.61 -15.15 -27.96
C LEU A 171 11.14 -14.77 -27.74
N LEU A 172 10.79 -14.25 -26.56
CA LEU A 172 9.43 -13.82 -26.24
C LEU A 172 8.94 -12.73 -27.19
N ASN A 173 9.79 -11.75 -27.55
CA ASN A 173 9.43 -10.72 -28.53
C ASN A 173 9.14 -11.31 -29.91
N ARG A 174 9.91 -12.33 -30.36
CA ARG A 174 9.67 -13.02 -31.63
C ARG A 174 8.38 -13.84 -31.58
N MET A 175 8.16 -14.59 -30.50
CA MET A 175 6.95 -15.38 -30.30
C MET A 175 5.69 -14.51 -30.26
N GLN A 176 5.76 -13.32 -29.63
CA GLN A 176 4.66 -12.37 -29.62
C GLN A 176 4.33 -11.85 -31.03
N LYS A 177 5.35 -11.54 -31.85
CA LYS A 177 5.15 -11.14 -33.25
C LYS A 177 4.49 -12.24 -34.09
N LYS A 178 4.79 -13.51 -33.78
CA LYS A 178 4.15 -14.70 -34.38
C LYS A 178 2.78 -15.01 -33.76
N GLN A 179 2.28 -14.20 -32.83
CA GLN A 179 1.01 -14.41 -32.11
C GLN A 179 0.93 -15.75 -31.33
N LEU A 180 2.08 -16.39 -31.04
CA LEU A 180 2.15 -17.61 -30.24
C LEU A 180 1.90 -17.34 -28.75
N ILE A 181 2.31 -16.16 -28.29
CA ILE A 181 2.14 -15.70 -26.91
C ILE A 181 1.66 -14.25 -26.88
N ASN A 182 1.03 -13.88 -25.78
CA ASN A 182 0.75 -12.49 -25.43
C ASN A 182 1.66 -12.08 -24.27
N LEU A 183 2.31 -10.92 -24.38
CA LEU A 183 3.09 -10.32 -23.31
C LEU A 183 2.32 -9.13 -22.75
N SER A 184 2.01 -9.17 -21.46
CA SER A 184 1.41 -8.05 -20.74
C SER A 184 2.18 -7.76 -19.46
N TRP A 185 1.97 -6.57 -18.91
CA TRP A 185 2.39 -6.25 -17.55
C TRP A 185 1.23 -6.52 -16.61
N GLU A 186 1.54 -7.10 -15.46
CA GLU A 186 0.64 -7.17 -14.32
C GLU A 186 1.27 -6.44 -13.14
N TYR A 187 0.43 -6.01 -12.20
CA TYR A 187 0.86 -5.40 -10.95
C TYR A 187 0.01 -5.93 -9.81
N LYS A 188 0.62 -6.04 -8.62
CA LYS A 188 -0.13 -6.30 -7.39
C LYS A 188 -0.34 -4.97 -6.68
N ASN A 189 -1.55 -4.45 -6.73
CA ASN A 189 -1.91 -3.31 -5.90
C ASN A 189 -1.91 -3.77 -4.43
N HIS A 190 -1.11 -3.11 -3.59
CA HIS A 190 -1.25 -3.21 -2.15
C HIS A 190 -2.14 -2.02 -1.76
N LYS A 191 -3.46 -2.15 -1.93
CA LYS A 191 -4.36 -1.24 -1.21
C LYS A 191 -3.99 -1.38 0.27
N ASN A 192 -3.73 -0.26 0.94
CA ASN A 192 -3.20 -0.20 2.31
C ASN A 192 -4.23 -0.61 3.38
N GLU A 193 -5.07 -1.59 3.08
CA GLU A 193 -5.97 -2.18 4.05
C GLU A 193 -5.17 -3.21 4.86
N LYS A 194 -4.52 -2.79 5.95
CA LYS A 194 -4.00 -3.75 6.93
C LYS A 194 -5.20 -4.40 7.62
N LYS A 195 -5.67 -5.50 7.05
CA LYS A 195 -6.73 -6.31 7.64
C LYS A 195 -6.15 -7.21 8.72
N ILE A 196 -6.62 -7.05 9.95
CA ILE A 196 -6.37 -8.02 11.02
C ILE A 196 -7.53 -9.00 11.05
N CYS A 197 -7.19 -10.28 11.20
CA CYS A 197 -8.16 -11.35 11.28
C CYS A 197 -8.52 -11.57 12.74
N TYR A 198 -9.78 -11.33 13.06
CA TYR A 198 -10.39 -11.60 14.35
C TYR A 198 -11.13 -12.93 14.31
N VAL A 199 -11.10 -13.64 15.43
CA VAL A 199 -11.74 -14.92 15.64
C VAL A 199 -12.82 -14.77 16.70
N SER A 200 -14.01 -15.26 16.39
CA SER A 200 -15.16 -15.33 17.30
C SER A 200 -15.84 -16.69 17.20
N LEU A 201 -16.69 -17.03 18.17
CA LEU A 201 -17.54 -18.21 18.06
C LEU A 201 -18.61 -17.96 16.99
N SER A 202 -18.88 -18.97 16.16
CA SER A 202 -19.98 -18.90 15.18
C SER A 202 -21.37 -19.08 15.81
N ILE A 203 -21.40 -19.53 17.07
CA ILE A 203 -22.58 -19.87 17.85
C ILE A 203 -22.45 -19.15 19.18
N GLU A 204 -23.56 -18.69 19.74
CA GLU A 204 -23.61 -18.11 21.08
C GLU A 204 -22.91 -19.01 22.10
N SER A 205 -22.13 -18.39 23.01
CA SER A 205 -21.29 -19.07 24.01
C SER A 205 -22.04 -20.13 24.81
N ASP A 206 -23.31 -19.88 25.09
CA ASP A 206 -24.14 -20.69 25.98
C ASP A 206 -24.74 -21.92 25.27
N LYS A 207 -24.75 -21.92 23.93
CA LYS A 207 -25.32 -22.99 23.10
C LYS A 207 -24.27 -23.88 22.44
N ILE A 208 -23.00 -23.51 22.54
CA ILE A 208 -21.94 -24.22 21.82
C ILE A 208 -21.69 -25.64 22.36
N ASP A 209 -21.88 -25.86 23.66
CA ASP A 209 -21.71 -27.20 24.25
C ASP A 209 -22.81 -28.16 23.78
N ASP A 210 -24.06 -27.68 23.75
CA ASP A 210 -25.21 -28.43 23.22
C ASP A 210 -25.00 -28.73 21.73
N TYR A 211 -24.55 -27.75 20.96
CA TYR A 211 -24.26 -27.94 19.54
C TYR A 211 -23.16 -28.98 19.29
N LEU A 212 -22.10 -29.00 20.10
CA LEU A 212 -21.03 -30.00 20.01
C LEU A 212 -21.55 -31.41 20.31
N ALA A 213 -22.43 -31.54 21.32
CA ALA A 213 -23.05 -32.80 21.70
C ALA A 213 -24.00 -33.33 20.62
N ASP A 214 -24.93 -32.48 20.16
CA ASP A 214 -25.97 -32.83 19.18
C ASP A 214 -25.37 -33.25 17.83
N ASN A 215 -24.32 -32.56 17.40
CA ASN A 215 -23.65 -32.83 16.13
C ASN A 215 -22.51 -33.85 16.24
N LYS A 216 -22.30 -34.43 17.44
CA LYS A 216 -21.23 -35.41 17.74
C LYS A 216 -19.84 -34.93 17.28
N ILE A 217 -19.54 -33.65 17.47
CA ILE A 217 -18.30 -33.04 17.01
C ILE A 217 -17.22 -33.25 18.08
N SER A 218 -16.21 -34.05 17.76
CA SER A 218 -15.04 -34.25 18.62
C SER A 218 -13.98 -33.16 18.40
N LEU A 219 -13.44 -32.63 19.49
CA LEU A 219 -12.39 -31.60 19.50
C LEU A 219 -11.09 -32.12 20.12
N GLY A 220 -9.95 -31.83 19.50
CA GLY A 220 -8.63 -32.07 20.10
C GLY A 220 -8.33 -31.13 21.28
N SER A 221 -7.29 -31.39 22.07
CA SER A 221 -6.97 -30.61 23.28
C SER A 221 -6.90 -29.11 23.03
N LYS A 222 -6.07 -28.68 22.06
CA LYS A 222 -5.92 -27.26 21.70
C LYS A 222 -7.19 -26.64 21.13
N GLN A 223 -8.04 -27.42 20.45
CA GLN A 223 -9.33 -26.94 19.95
C GLN A 223 -10.30 -26.65 21.10
N LYS A 224 -10.31 -27.50 22.14
CA LYS A 224 -11.11 -27.27 23.35
C LYS A 224 -10.64 -26.04 24.11
N GLU A 225 -9.33 -25.85 24.24
CA GLU A 225 -8.73 -24.65 24.86
C GLU A 225 -9.15 -23.37 24.13
N ILE A 226 -9.05 -23.35 22.79
CA ILE A 226 -9.48 -22.21 21.97
C ILE A 226 -10.98 -21.92 22.16
N ILE A 227 -11.84 -22.94 22.08
CA ILE A 227 -13.29 -22.74 22.26
C ILE A 227 -13.61 -22.22 23.66
N LYS A 228 -12.98 -22.77 24.71
CA LYS A 228 -13.15 -22.29 26.07
C LYS A 228 -12.70 -20.83 26.24
N PHE A 229 -11.60 -20.45 25.60
CA PHE A 229 -11.11 -19.08 25.61
C PHE A 229 -12.10 -18.12 24.92
N LEU A 230 -12.60 -18.50 23.74
CA LEU A 230 -13.53 -17.69 22.95
C LEU A 230 -14.93 -17.58 23.56
N LYS A 231 -15.34 -18.51 24.45
CA LYS A 231 -16.57 -18.36 25.25
C LYS A 231 -16.56 -17.11 26.13
N ASN A 232 -15.37 -16.73 26.62
CA ASN A 232 -15.19 -15.63 27.56
C ASN A 232 -14.61 -14.37 26.90
N ASN A 233 -14.10 -14.49 25.67
CA ASN A 233 -13.43 -13.41 24.96
C ASN A 233 -13.91 -13.44 23.50
N ASP A 234 -14.71 -12.47 23.12
CA ASP A 234 -15.18 -12.32 21.75
C ASP A 234 -14.25 -11.42 20.93
N ASN A 235 -14.26 -11.56 19.60
CA ASN A 235 -13.47 -10.74 18.66
C ASN A 235 -11.98 -10.66 19.03
N VAL A 236 -11.29 -11.80 19.09
CA VAL A 236 -9.87 -11.87 19.48
C VAL A 236 -8.98 -11.92 18.25
N GLU A 237 -7.88 -11.16 18.22
CA GLU A 237 -6.91 -11.24 17.11
C GLU A 237 -6.32 -12.66 17.02
N ILE A 238 -6.27 -13.21 15.80
CA ILE A 238 -5.78 -14.57 15.56
C ILE A 238 -4.34 -14.79 16.03
N ASN A 239 -3.45 -13.80 15.87
CA ASN A 239 -2.04 -13.97 16.25
C ASN A 239 -1.89 -14.00 17.78
N ASP A 240 -2.54 -13.07 18.48
CA ASP A 240 -2.57 -13.01 19.95
C ASP A 240 -3.15 -14.30 20.54
N LEU A 241 -4.24 -14.81 19.97
CA LEU A 241 -4.86 -16.07 20.40
C LEU A 241 -3.91 -17.26 20.25
N LEU A 242 -3.19 -17.33 19.12
CA LEU A 242 -2.23 -18.42 18.87
C LEU A 242 -1.03 -18.34 19.81
N GLU A 243 -0.54 -17.14 20.12
CA GLU A 243 0.57 -16.91 21.04
C GLU A 243 0.18 -17.21 22.49
N LEU A 244 -0.95 -16.66 22.96
CA LEU A 244 -1.45 -16.85 24.33
C LEU A 244 -1.73 -18.32 24.66
N LEU A 245 -2.25 -19.07 23.69
CA LEU A 245 -2.66 -20.46 23.89
C LEU A 245 -1.62 -21.47 23.40
N ASP A 246 -0.47 -21.01 22.90
CA ASP A 246 0.54 -21.86 22.24
C ASP A 246 -0.12 -22.84 21.26
N ALA A 247 -0.93 -22.28 20.35
CA ALA A 247 -1.75 -23.02 19.41
C ALA A 247 -1.26 -22.81 17.99
N SER A 248 -1.54 -23.78 17.12
CA SER A 248 -1.16 -23.72 15.70
C SER A 248 -2.31 -23.25 14.81
N LYS A 249 -1.97 -22.68 13.65
CA LYS A 249 -2.94 -22.24 12.62
C LYS A 249 -3.85 -23.39 12.14
N GLN A 250 -3.37 -24.63 12.22
CA GLN A 250 -4.16 -25.83 11.90
C GLN A 250 -5.35 -26.00 12.84
N SER A 251 -5.22 -25.66 14.13
CA SER A 251 -6.33 -25.72 15.10
C SER A 251 -7.45 -24.76 14.71
N ILE A 252 -7.11 -23.53 14.31
CA ILE A 252 -8.06 -22.52 13.82
C ILE A 252 -8.71 -22.97 12.51
N THR A 253 -7.91 -23.43 11.55
CA THR A 253 -8.41 -23.90 10.25
C THR A 253 -9.41 -25.05 10.41
N SER A 254 -9.13 -25.98 11.33
CA SER A 254 -10.00 -27.11 11.62
C SER A 254 -11.29 -26.68 12.32
N LEU A 255 -11.23 -25.76 13.28
CA LEU A 255 -12.42 -25.20 13.95
C LEU A 255 -13.32 -24.43 12.97
N HIS A 256 -12.72 -23.65 12.07
CA HIS A 256 -13.45 -22.93 11.03
C HIS A 256 -14.13 -23.89 10.05
N LYS A 257 -13.45 -24.96 9.61
CA LYS A 257 -14.06 -26.03 8.78
C LYS A 257 -15.22 -26.73 9.47
N LYS A 258 -15.14 -26.91 10.80
CA LYS A 258 -16.23 -27.45 11.63
C LYS A 258 -17.37 -26.44 11.87
N LYS A 259 -17.26 -25.22 11.32
CA LYS A 259 -18.22 -24.11 11.49
C LYS A 259 -18.46 -23.74 12.95
N LEU A 260 -17.44 -23.86 13.80
CA LEU A 260 -17.51 -23.50 15.23
C LEU A 260 -16.97 -22.10 15.54
N ILE A 261 -16.22 -21.53 14.61
CA ILE A 261 -15.67 -20.17 14.71
C ILE A 261 -15.89 -19.43 13.39
N VAL A 262 -15.98 -18.11 13.47
CA VAL A 262 -15.97 -17.20 12.32
C VAL A 262 -14.64 -16.47 12.29
N LEU A 263 -14.14 -16.23 11.08
CA LEU A 263 -12.96 -15.41 10.83
C LEU A 263 -13.42 -14.13 10.15
N GLU A 264 -13.23 -13.00 10.81
CA GLU A 264 -13.62 -11.70 10.30
C GLU A 264 -12.39 -10.85 10.06
N LEU A 265 -12.23 -10.34 8.84
CA LEU A 265 -11.17 -9.40 8.50
C LEU A 265 -11.69 -7.98 8.79
N LYS A 266 -11.09 -7.32 9.78
CA LYS A 266 -11.40 -5.93 10.12
C LYS A 266 -10.23 -5.04 9.76
N ASP A 267 -10.54 -3.83 9.30
CA ASP A 267 -9.53 -2.80 9.07
C ASP A 267 -8.92 -2.39 10.40
N TYR A 268 -7.60 -2.56 10.53
CA TYR A 268 -6.91 -2.25 11.76
C TYR A 268 -6.42 -0.81 11.75
N TYR A 269 -7.16 0.04 12.46
CA TYR A 269 -6.66 1.33 12.88
C TYR A 269 -5.97 1.15 14.24
N ARG A 270 -4.69 1.53 14.33
CA ARG A 270 -4.05 1.69 15.64
C ARG A 270 -4.78 2.83 16.34
N ASN A 271 -5.50 2.54 17.43
CA ASN A 271 -6.01 3.59 18.29
C ASN A 271 -5.03 3.78 19.46
N PRO A 272 -4.13 4.78 19.43
CA PRO A 272 -3.16 5.03 20.50
C PRO A 272 -3.82 5.49 21.81
N GLU A 273 -5.09 5.93 21.78
CA GLU A 273 -5.79 6.53 22.93
C GLU A 273 -6.01 5.55 24.09
N SER A 274 -6.09 4.24 23.84
CA SER A 274 -6.41 3.26 24.89
C SER A 274 -5.23 2.86 25.79
N ILE A 275 -3.99 3.27 25.45
CA ILE A 275 -2.76 2.75 26.09
C ILE A 275 -2.22 3.73 27.15
N TYR A 276 -2.49 5.03 27.04
CA TYR A 276 -1.87 6.04 27.90
C TYR A 276 -2.86 6.65 28.90
N LYS A 277 -3.15 5.95 30.00
CA LYS A 277 -3.63 6.62 31.22
C LYS A 277 -2.43 7.19 31.96
N THR A 278 -2.12 8.46 31.74
CA THR A 278 -1.10 9.19 32.50
C THR A 278 -1.69 9.68 33.81
N ASN A 279 -0.97 9.47 34.91
CA ASN A 279 -1.18 10.23 36.14
C ASN A 279 -0.69 11.66 35.88
N SER A 280 -1.61 12.64 35.82
CA SER A 280 -1.25 14.05 35.75
C SER A 280 -0.53 14.45 37.04
N LYS A 281 0.71 14.91 36.93
CA LYS A 281 1.33 15.70 38.00
C LYS A 281 0.85 17.13 37.82
N ASP A 282 0.40 17.78 38.90
CA ASP A 282 0.15 19.22 38.89
C ASP A 282 1.50 19.95 38.79
N ILE A 283 1.85 20.37 37.58
CA ILE A 283 3.05 21.16 37.29
C ILE A 283 2.70 22.63 37.49
N VAL A 284 3.44 23.32 38.35
CA VAL A 284 3.30 24.77 38.53
C VAL A 284 4.42 25.45 37.73
N LEU A 285 4.03 26.17 36.68
CA LEU A 285 4.94 26.91 35.83
C LEU A 285 5.38 28.22 36.50
N ASN A 286 6.63 28.61 36.27
CA ASN A 286 7.11 29.93 36.69
C ASN A 286 6.69 31.02 35.69
N VAL A 287 6.93 32.29 36.07
CA VAL A 287 6.53 33.45 35.26
C VAL A 287 7.16 33.44 33.87
N GLU A 288 8.46 33.15 33.77
CA GLU A 288 9.17 33.13 32.47
C GLU A 288 8.67 32.03 31.54
N GLN A 289 8.37 30.85 32.09
CA GLN A 289 7.77 29.73 31.35
C GLN A 289 6.38 30.10 30.84
N GLN A 290 5.55 30.70 31.69
CA GLN A 290 4.20 31.12 31.32
C GLN A 290 4.24 32.21 30.23
N GLU A 291 5.15 33.17 30.33
CA GLU A 291 5.35 34.20 29.30
C GLU A 291 5.77 33.60 27.96
N ALA A 292 6.70 32.62 27.98
CA ALA A 292 7.12 31.93 26.76
C ALA A 292 5.95 31.17 26.11
N ILE A 293 5.15 30.44 26.90
CA ILE A 293 3.97 29.73 26.42
C ILE A 293 2.96 30.72 25.82
N ASN A 294 2.57 31.75 26.58
CA ASN A 294 1.59 32.74 26.13
C ASN A 294 1.99 33.39 24.82
N LYS A 295 3.28 33.71 24.66
CA LYS A 295 3.79 34.32 23.42
C LYS A 295 3.66 33.37 22.24
N ILE A 296 4.07 32.11 22.40
CA ILE A 296 4.02 31.12 21.32
C ILE A 296 2.57 30.76 20.96
N THR A 297 1.70 30.56 21.96
CA THR A 297 0.30 30.19 21.73
C THR A 297 -0.52 31.34 21.17
N SER A 298 -0.21 32.59 21.50
CA SER A 298 -0.91 33.77 20.95
C SER A 298 -0.73 33.94 19.45
N ASP A 299 0.42 33.52 18.92
CA ASP A 299 0.77 33.62 17.49
C ASP A 299 0.57 32.28 16.76
N MET A 300 0.11 31.21 17.43
CA MET A 300 0.07 29.84 16.89
C MET A 300 -0.81 29.69 15.64
N PHE A 301 -1.86 30.50 15.53
CA PHE A 301 -2.81 30.49 14.42
C PHE A 301 -2.60 31.63 13.42
N ASP A 302 -1.50 32.39 13.54
CA ASP A 302 -1.13 33.40 12.55
C ASP A 302 -0.73 32.70 11.24
N GLU A 303 -1.25 33.18 10.11
CA GLU A 303 -0.87 32.69 8.78
C GLU A 303 0.64 32.87 8.54
N ASN A 304 1.24 33.92 9.14
CA ASN A 304 2.68 34.14 9.13
C ASN A 304 3.37 33.33 10.23
N LYS A 305 3.55 32.03 9.99
CA LYS A 305 4.25 31.11 10.91
C LYS A 305 5.59 31.69 11.39
N LYS A 306 5.78 31.81 12.71
CA LYS A 306 7.01 32.32 13.33
C LYS A 306 7.83 31.19 13.95
N THR A 307 9.15 31.30 13.82
CA THR A 307 10.09 30.40 14.52
C THR A 307 10.46 31.00 15.87
N TYR A 308 10.36 30.20 16.93
CA TYR A 308 10.75 30.59 18.29
C TYR A 308 11.98 29.82 18.75
N MET A 309 12.88 30.48 19.48
CA MET A 309 14.00 29.85 20.17
C MET A 309 13.72 29.87 21.68
N ILE A 310 13.47 28.71 22.27
CA ILE A 310 13.35 28.56 23.74
C ILE A 310 14.75 28.34 24.30
N HIS A 311 15.33 29.42 24.85
CA HIS A 311 16.69 29.42 25.38
C HIS A 311 16.69 29.29 26.91
N GLY A 312 17.48 28.36 27.44
CA GLY A 312 17.62 28.18 28.88
C GLY A 312 18.61 27.06 29.22
N VAL A 313 19.21 27.11 30.41
CA VAL A 313 20.16 26.09 30.90
C VAL A 313 19.47 24.73 31.12
N THR A 314 20.22 23.65 31.22
CA THR A 314 19.66 22.33 31.60
C THR A 314 18.99 22.44 32.98
N GLY A 315 17.79 21.85 33.13
CA GLY A 315 17.02 21.94 34.39
C GLY A 315 16.15 23.20 34.55
N SER A 316 16.18 24.15 33.60
CA SER A 316 15.28 25.34 33.61
C SER A 316 13.81 25.04 33.28
N GLY A 317 13.48 23.78 32.99
CA GLY A 317 12.13 23.35 32.67
C GLY A 317 11.66 23.69 31.25
N LYS A 318 12.57 23.69 30.26
CA LYS A 318 12.20 23.86 28.84
C LYS A 318 11.26 22.75 28.35
N THR A 319 11.40 21.54 28.88
CA THR A 319 10.56 20.40 28.54
C THR A 319 9.11 20.66 28.93
N GLU A 320 8.87 21.21 30.11
CA GLU A 320 7.54 21.60 30.59
C GLU A 320 6.92 22.65 29.66
N VAL A 321 7.70 23.63 29.21
CA VAL A 321 7.23 24.61 28.20
C VAL A 321 6.80 23.90 26.90
N TYR A 322 7.58 22.94 26.39
CA TYR A 322 7.19 22.18 25.19
C TYR A 322 5.90 21.38 25.42
N MET A 323 5.79 20.68 26.56
CA MET A 323 4.63 19.85 26.88
C MET A 323 3.34 20.68 26.97
N GLU A 324 3.41 21.87 27.55
CA GLU A 324 2.25 22.77 27.66
C GLU A 324 1.84 23.36 26.30
N ILE A 325 2.81 23.69 25.44
CA ILE A 325 2.51 24.12 24.06
C ILE A 325 1.86 22.99 23.25
N ILE A 326 2.36 21.76 23.41
CA ILE A 326 1.80 20.57 22.78
C ILE A 326 0.39 20.32 23.29
N ASP A 327 0.18 20.29 24.61
CA ASP A 327 -1.13 20.07 25.22
C ASP A 327 -2.13 21.16 24.79
N TYR A 328 -1.70 22.42 24.72
CA TYR A 328 -2.50 23.50 24.14
C TYR A 328 -2.90 23.19 22.70
N ALA A 329 -1.96 22.82 21.83
CA ALA A 329 -2.25 22.50 20.43
C ALA A 329 -3.21 21.30 20.29
N LEU A 330 -2.98 20.22 21.05
CA LEU A 330 -3.82 19.03 21.07
C LEU A 330 -5.26 19.36 21.52
N LYS A 331 -5.44 20.22 22.54
CA LYS A 331 -6.76 20.70 23.00
C LYS A 331 -7.51 21.50 21.94
N GLN A 332 -6.82 22.06 20.95
CA GLN A 332 -7.40 22.76 19.80
C GLN A 332 -7.67 21.81 18.61
N GLY A 333 -7.43 20.50 18.77
CA GLY A 333 -7.63 19.49 17.72
C GLY A 333 -6.49 19.43 16.70
N LEU A 334 -5.33 20.02 17.00
CA LEU A 334 -4.12 19.88 16.18
C LEU A 334 -3.31 18.65 16.62
N ASP A 335 -2.29 18.32 15.83
CA ASP A 335 -1.28 17.31 16.16
C ASP A 335 0.08 17.96 16.49
N SER A 336 0.98 17.17 17.08
CA SER A 336 2.36 17.61 17.40
C SER A 336 3.41 16.64 16.88
N ILE A 337 4.55 17.19 16.45
CA ILE A 337 5.78 16.44 16.11
C ILE A 337 6.91 17.02 16.97
N VAL A 338 7.63 16.17 17.70
CA VAL A 338 8.70 16.54 18.66
C VAL A 338 10.02 15.88 18.29
#